data_AF-A0A183SW47-F1
#
_entry.id   AF-A0A183SW47-F1
#
_cell.length_a   1.000
_cell.length_b   1.000
_cell.length_c   1.000
_cell.angle_alpha   90.00
_cell.angle_beta   90.00
_cell.angle_gamma   90.00
#
_symmetry.space_group_name_H-M   'P 1'
#
loop_
_entity.id
_entity.type
_entity.pdbx_description
1 polymer ?
#
loop_
_entity_poly.entity_id
_entity_poly.type
_entity_poly.pdbx_seq_one_letter_code
_entity_poly.pdbx_strand_id
1 'polypeptide(L)'
;MVSKKRTMTSDDDDDDAYYVSVKDLPFDILRQRIAQSSGAERREARKQLLLKMGAKPEKRACISYRLLMEKKKAEKCSAITDYRNERFKRTTLERQLGKHTRRKKNKKRSRRLGKRPNTSSK
;
A
#
# COMPACT_ATOMS: atom_id res chain seq x y z
N MET A 1 43.32 -3.03 -30.86
CA MET A 1 41.94 -2.61 -30.51
C MET A 1 41.02 -3.18 -31.58
N VAL A 2 40.24 -4.21 -31.27
CA VAL A 2 39.40 -4.92 -32.27
C VAL A 2 38.06 -4.22 -32.37
N SER A 3 37.85 -3.52 -33.49
CA SER A 3 36.58 -2.89 -33.88
C SER A 3 35.60 -3.96 -34.36
N LYS A 4 34.54 -4.18 -33.59
CA LYS A 4 33.46 -5.12 -33.93
C LYS A 4 32.59 -4.48 -35.02
N LYS A 5 32.77 -4.92 -36.27
CA LYS A 5 31.90 -4.53 -37.39
C LYS A 5 30.47 -4.97 -37.08
N ARG A 6 29.54 -4.02 -37.06
CA ARG A 6 28.10 -4.28 -37.07
C ARG A 6 27.73 -4.75 -38.49
N THR A 7 27.24 -5.97 -38.61
CA THR A 7 26.53 -6.45 -39.80
C THR A 7 25.18 -5.74 -39.85
N MET A 8 25.01 -4.87 -40.84
CA MET A 8 23.68 -4.38 -41.23
C MET A 8 22.92 -5.57 -41.80
N THR A 9 21.84 -5.98 -41.13
CA THR A 9 20.86 -6.91 -41.71
C THR A 9 20.10 -6.15 -42.79
N SER A 10 19.91 -6.78 -43.94
CA SER A 10 19.10 -6.28 -45.05
C SER A 10 17.70 -5.92 -44.57
N ASP A 11 17.26 -4.72 -44.95
CA ASP A 11 15.84 -4.38 -45.04
C ASP A 11 15.26 -5.27 -46.16
N ASP A 12 14.84 -6.47 -45.80
CA ASP A 12 13.95 -7.25 -46.64
C ASP A 12 12.53 -6.69 -46.41
N ASP A 13 12.04 -5.99 -47.43
CA ASP A 13 10.65 -5.58 -47.62
C ASP A 13 9.74 -6.82 -47.73
N ASP A 14 9.54 -7.53 -46.61
CA ASP A 14 8.44 -8.45 -46.49
C ASP A 14 7.17 -7.60 -46.29
N ASP A 15 6.30 -7.60 -47.31
CA ASP A 15 4.88 -7.27 -47.20
C ASP A 15 4.25 -8.26 -46.19
N ASP A 16 4.50 -8.05 -44.90
CA ASP A 16 3.92 -8.79 -43.79
C ASP A 16 2.43 -8.47 -43.76
N ALA A 17 1.65 -9.24 -44.53
CA ALA A 17 0.20 -9.22 -44.48
C ALA A 17 -0.24 -9.54 -43.05
N TYR A 18 -0.54 -8.49 -42.28
CA TYR A 18 -0.97 -8.60 -40.89
C TYR A 18 -2.37 -9.24 -40.83
N TYR A 19 -2.41 -10.56 -40.65
CA TYR A 19 -3.66 -11.32 -40.51
C TYR A 19 -4.33 -11.00 -39.17
N VAL A 20 -5.46 -10.28 -39.22
CA VAL A 20 -6.24 -9.90 -38.04
C VAL A 20 -7.47 -10.78 -37.90
N SER A 21 -7.61 -11.39 -36.72
CA SER A 21 -8.86 -12.03 -36.30
C SER A 21 -9.95 -10.97 -36.15
N VAL A 22 -11.13 -11.19 -36.76
CA VAL A 22 -12.29 -10.28 -36.69
C VAL A 22 -12.68 -9.98 -35.22
N LYS A 23 -12.45 -10.93 -34.31
CA LYS A 23 -12.73 -10.77 -32.87
C LYS A 23 -11.78 -9.78 -32.20
N ASP A 24 -10.54 -9.69 -32.67
CA ASP A 24 -9.48 -8.88 -32.06
C ASP A 24 -9.35 -7.49 -32.70
N LEU A 25 -9.87 -7.32 -33.92
CA LEU A 25 -9.93 -6.06 -34.66
C LEU A 25 -10.36 -4.83 -33.82
N PRO A 26 -11.45 -4.85 -33.02
CA PRO A 26 -11.82 -3.70 -32.20
C PRO A 26 -10.76 -3.34 -31.16
N PHE A 27 -10.06 -4.33 -30.60
CA PHE A 27 -9.00 -4.10 -29.61
C PHE A 27 -7.74 -3.56 -30.27
N ASP A 28 -7.42 -3.98 -31.49
CA ASP A 28 -6.27 -3.48 -32.24
C ASP A 28 -6.45 -2.02 -32.67
N ILE A 29 -7.66 -1.63 -33.11
CA ILE A 29 -8.00 -0.22 -33.37
C ILE A 29 -7.81 0.62 -32.10
N LEU A 30 -8.23 0.09 -30.94
CA LEU A 30 -8.03 0.77 -29.65
C LEU A 30 -6.54 0.87 -29.28
N ARG A 31 -5.71 -0.15 -29.55
CA ARG A 31 -4.26 -0.08 -29.34
C ARG A 31 -3.63 1.02 -30.15
N GLN A 32 -3.99 1.15 -31.43
CA GLN A 32 -3.46 2.19 -32.31
C GLN A 32 -3.84 3.60 -31.82
N ARG A 33 -5.12 3.81 -31.44
CA ARG A 33 -5.56 5.09 -30.85
C ARG A 33 -4.81 5.44 -29.56
N ILE A 34 -4.58 4.46 -28.70
CA ILE A 34 -3.80 4.64 -27.46
C ILE A 34 -2.32 4.93 -27.77
N ALA A 35 -1.76 4.33 -28.83
CA ALA A 35 -0.40 4.62 -29.25
C ALA A 35 -0.21 6.07 -29.72
N GLN A 36 -1.29 6.76 -30.13
CA GLN A 36 -1.24 8.17 -30.52
C GLN A 36 -1.31 9.14 -29.32
N SER A 37 -1.98 8.79 -28.22
CA SER A 37 -2.02 9.63 -26.99
C SER A 37 -0.70 9.57 -26.23
N SER A 38 -0.36 10.46 -25.29
CA SER A 38 0.93 10.38 -24.55
C SER A 38 0.76 10.50 -23.03
N GLY A 39 1.81 10.19 -22.27
CA GLY A 39 1.86 10.44 -20.82
C GLY A 39 1.03 9.48 -19.94
N ALA A 40 0.40 10.05 -18.89
CA ALA A 40 -0.34 9.30 -17.88
C ALA A 40 -1.64 8.71 -18.45
N GLU A 41 -2.36 9.48 -19.26
CA GLU A 41 -3.61 9.07 -19.91
C GLU A 41 -3.43 7.85 -20.81
N ARG A 42 -2.31 7.78 -21.55
CA ARG A 42 -1.94 6.59 -22.33
C ARG A 42 -1.86 5.33 -21.45
N ARG A 43 -1.26 5.42 -20.26
CA ARG A 43 -1.12 4.26 -19.35
C ARG A 43 -2.49 3.83 -18.82
N GLU A 44 -3.34 4.77 -18.46
CA GLU A 44 -4.68 4.49 -17.96
C GLU A 44 -5.56 3.85 -19.04
N ALA A 45 -5.55 4.39 -20.26
CA ALA A 45 -6.28 3.83 -21.39
C ALA A 45 -5.77 2.42 -21.75
N ARG A 46 -4.44 2.20 -21.73
CA ARG A 46 -3.85 0.87 -21.94
C ARG A 46 -4.26 -0.12 -20.86
N LYS A 47 -4.28 0.30 -19.59
CA LYS A 47 -4.72 -0.53 -18.48
C LYS A 47 -6.19 -0.94 -18.64
N GLN A 48 -7.06 0.00 -18.98
CA GLN A 48 -8.49 -0.29 -19.22
C GLN A 48 -8.69 -1.25 -20.39
N LEU A 49 -7.96 -1.06 -21.49
CA LEU A 49 -8.00 -1.97 -22.64
C LEU A 49 -7.60 -3.39 -22.23
N LEU A 50 -6.48 -3.55 -21.52
CA LEU A 50 -6.02 -4.87 -21.08
C LEU A 50 -7.03 -5.57 -20.18
N LEU A 51 -7.70 -4.84 -19.28
CA LEU A 51 -8.78 -5.40 -18.46
C LEU A 51 -9.95 -5.89 -19.32
N LYS A 52 -10.33 -5.14 -20.36
CA LYS A 52 -11.37 -5.58 -21.32
C LYS A 52 -10.96 -6.82 -22.11
N MET A 53 -9.66 -7.00 -22.38
CA MET A 53 -9.11 -8.20 -23.03
C MET A 53 -8.96 -9.39 -22.07
N GLY A 54 -9.43 -9.29 -20.83
CA GLY A 54 -9.39 -10.38 -19.85
C GLY A 54 -8.10 -10.45 -19.02
N ALA A 55 -7.29 -9.40 -19.02
CA ALA A 55 -6.14 -9.33 -18.10
C ALA A 55 -6.62 -9.32 -16.64
N LYS A 56 -5.83 -9.94 -15.76
CA LYS A 56 -6.14 -9.97 -14.33
C LYS A 56 -6.05 -8.55 -13.73
N PRO A 57 -6.99 -8.15 -12.85
CA PRO A 57 -6.94 -6.86 -12.20
C PRO A 57 -5.71 -6.73 -11.29
N GLU A 58 -5.18 -5.52 -11.19
CA GLU A 58 -4.06 -5.23 -10.29
C GLU A 58 -4.46 -5.47 -8.83
N LYS A 59 -3.68 -6.28 -8.11
CA LYS A 59 -3.93 -6.53 -6.69
C LYS A 59 -3.62 -5.33 -5.80
N ARG A 60 -2.61 -4.54 -6.17
CA ARG A 60 -2.15 -3.35 -5.44
C ARG A 60 -1.58 -2.35 -6.43
N ALA A 61 -1.81 -1.06 -6.18
CA ALA A 61 -1.16 0.00 -6.92
C ALA A 61 0.35 -0.05 -6.69
N CYS A 62 1.12 0.23 -7.74
CA CYS A 62 2.55 0.49 -7.62
C CYS A 62 2.73 1.82 -6.88
N ILE A 63 3.31 1.78 -5.68
CA ILE A 63 3.56 2.97 -4.85
C ILE A 63 5.07 3.21 -4.84
N SER A 64 5.51 4.45 -5.07
CA SER A 64 6.92 4.78 -4.97
C SER A 64 7.43 4.54 -3.55
N TYR A 65 8.63 3.98 -3.44
CA TYR A 65 9.19 3.59 -2.14
C TYR A 65 9.26 4.77 -1.16
N ARG A 66 9.62 5.95 -1.66
CA ARG A 66 9.66 7.18 -0.87
C ARG A 66 8.30 7.50 -0.22
N LEU A 67 7.23 7.52 -1.02
CA LEU A 67 5.86 7.79 -0.52
C LEU A 67 5.39 6.70 0.45
N LEU A 68 5.75 5.43 0.20
CA LEU A 68 5.45 4.33 1.11
C LEU A 68 6.11 4.54 2.48
N MET A 69 7.37 4.98 2.49
CA MET A 69 8.10 5.22 3.73
C MET A 69 7.60 6.47 4.48
N GLU A 70 7.22 7.52 3.76
CA GLU A 70 6.60 8.71 4.34
C GLU A 70 5.26 8.37 5.00
N LYS A 71 4.40 7.58 4.34
CA LYS A 71 3.13 7.08 4.92
C LYS A 71 3.37 6.25 6.18
N LYS A 72 4.30 5.30 6.15
CA LYS A 72 4.64 4.49 7.33
C LYS A 72 5.14 5.33 8.50
N LYS A 73 5.88 6.41 8.23
CA LYS A 73 6.31 7.34 9.28
C LYS A 73 5.12 8.11 9.87
N ALA A 74 4.25 8.64 9.01
CA ALA A 74 3.06 9.36 9.44
C ALA A 74 2.13 8.48 10.30
N GLU A 75 1.88 7.24 9.88
CA GLU A 75 1.08 6.25 10.63
C GLU A 75 1.66 5.93 12.01
N LYS A 76 2.99 5.83 12.13
CA LYS A 76 3.64 5.65 13.44
C LYS A 76 3.46 6.86 14.34
N CYS A 77 3.60 8.06 13.79
CA CYS A 77 3.41 9.30 14.54
C CYS A 77 1.97 9.44 15.02
N SER A 78 0.97 9.16 14.16
CA SER A 78 -0.44 9.21 14.54
C SER A 78 -0.79 8.16 15.61
N ALA A 79 -0.27 6.94 15.49
CA ALA A 79 -0.46 5.91 16.51
C ALA A 79 0.10 6.33 17.89
N ILE A 80 1.24 7.03 17.92
CA ILE A 80 1.83 7.54 19.16
C ILE A 80 0.96 8.66 19.76
N THR A 81 0.45 9.58 18.93
CA THR A 81 -0.42 10.66 19.42
C THR A 81 -1.73 10.10 19.96
N ASP A 82 -2.32 9.11 19.28
CA ASP A 82 -3.55 8.47 19.71
C ASP A 82 -3.34 7.71 21.02
N TYR A 83 -2.26 6.94 21.14
CA TYR A 83 -1.93 6.23 22.37
C TYR A 83 -1.68 7.18 23.54
N ARG A 84 -1.01 8.32 23.33
CA ARG A 84 -0.82 9.35 24.36
C ARG A 84 -2.15 9.96 24.79
N ASN A 85 -3.01 10.29 23.84
CA ASN A 85 -4.32 10.87 24.09
C ASN A 85 -5.25 9.88 24.82
N GLU A 86 -5.29 8.62 24.41
CA GLU A 86 -6.07 7.57 25.09
C GLU A 86 -5.52 7.26 26.48
N ARG A 87 -4.20 7.13 26.62
CA ARG A 87 -3.58 6.88 27.93
C ARG A 87 -3.87 8.03 28.88
N PHE A 88 -3.78 9.28 28.41
CA PHE A 88 -4.11 10.43 29.22
C PHE A 88 -5.58 10.39 29.66
N LYS A 89 -6.52 10.20 28.72
CA LYS A 89 -7.96 10.05 29.02
C LYS A 89 -8.26 8.94 30.02
N ARG A 90 -7.62 7.76 29.88
CA ARG A 90 -7.76 6.65 30.84
C ARG A 90 -7.24 7.03 32.22
N THR A 91 -6.06 7.64 32.29
CA THR A 91 -5.46 8.03 33.58
C THR A 91 -6.22 9.16 34.29
N THR A 92 -6.78 10.12 33.54
CA THR A 92 -7.61 11.19 34.13
C THR A 92 -8.94 10.63 34.64
N LEU A 93 -9.62 9.78 33.87
CA LEU A 93 -10.85 9.10 34.30
C LEU A 93 -10.61 8.21 35.52
N GLU A 94 -9.54 7.41 35.53
CA GLU A 94 -9.19 6.58 36.70
C GLU A 94 -8.90 7.39 37.97
N ARG A 95 -8.38 8.61 37.81
CA ARG A 95 -8.13 9.54 38.92
C ARG A 95 -9.43 10.13 39.45
N GLN A 96 -10.32 10.60 38.57
CA GLN A 96 -11.65 11.12 38.96
C GLN A 96 -12.50 10.07 39.67
N LEU A 97 -12.49 8.83 39.17
CA LEU A 97 -13.20 7.70 39.77
C LEU A 97 -12.56 7.17 41.08
N GLY A 98 -11.45 7.77 41.54
CA GLY A 98 -10.76 7.34 42.77
C GLY A 98 -10.13 5.94 42.70
N LYS A 99 -10.12 5.29 41.53
CA LYS A 99 -9.57 3.93 41.34
C LYS A 99 -8.07 3.89 41.69
N HIS A 100 -7.35 4.96 41.38
CA HIS A 100 -5.93 5.09 41.69
C HIS A 100 -5.63 5.11 43.21
N THR A 101 -6.42 5.84 44.00
CA THR A 101 -6.24 5.90 45.46
C THR A 101 -6.63 4.58 46.11
N ARG A 102 -7.73 3.95 45.66
CA ARG A 102 -8.17 2.60 46.08
C ARG A 102 -7.10 1.55 45.79
N ARG A 103 -6.49 1.54 44.59
CA ARG A 103 -5.42 0.62 44.22
C ARG A 103 -4.15 0.83 45.07
N LYS A 104 -3.77 2.08 45.37
CA LYS A 104 -2.66 2.40 46.28
C LYS A 104 -2.91 1.88 47.71
N LYS A 105 -4.11 2.11 48.26
CA LYS A 105 -4.50 1.60 49.60
C LYS A 105 -4.48 0.07 49.63
N ASN A 106 -5.04 -0.58 48.61
CA ASN A 106 -5.04 -2.04 48.50
C ASN A 106 -3.62 -2.62 48.40
N LYS A 107 -2.71 -2.00 47.64
CA LYS A 107 -1.29 -2.41 47.55
C LYS A 107 -0.55 -2.26 48.88
N LYS A 108 -0.83 -1.20 49.65
CA LYS A 108 -0.26 -1.04 51.00
C LYS A 108 -0.80 -2.11 51.96
N ARG A 109 -2.11 -2.39 51.93
CA ARG A 109 -2.75 -3.42 52.75
C ARG A 109 -2.23 -4.82 52.40
N SER A 110 -2.09 -5.13 51.11
CA SER A 110 -1.59 -6.45 50.65
C SER A 110 -0.15 -6.70 51.13
N ARG A 111 0.71 -5.69 51.06
CA ARG A 111 2.08 -5.74 51.60
C ARG A 111 2.13 -5.99 53.11
N ARG A 112 1.25 -5.33 53.89
CA ARG A 112 1.17 -5.54 55.34
C ARG A 112 0.69 -6.94 55.72
N LEU A 113 -0.20 -7.51 54.91
CA LEU A 113 -0.77 -8.84 55.13
C LEU A 113 0.08 -9.97 54.53
N GLY A 114 1.25 -9.67 53.94
CA GLY A 114 2.09 -10.65 53.24
C GLY A 114 1.44 -11.24 51.97
N LYS A 115 0.23 -10.82 51.59
CA LYS A 115 -0.50 -11.32 50.43
C LYS A 115 -0.05 -10.53 49.19
N ARG A 116 0.42 -11.23 48.15
CA ARG A 116 0.70 -10.58 46.86
C ARG A 116 -0.61 -9.97 46.34
N PRO A 117 -0.60 -8.73 45.83
CA PRO A 117 -1.81 -8.15 45.26
C PRO A 117 -2.22 -9.02 44.08
N ASN A 118 -3.44 -9.59 44.13
CA ASN A 118 -3.96 -10.40 43.04
C ASN A 118 -4.08 -9.52 41.79
N THR A 119 -3.24 -9.77 40.79
CA THR A 119 -3.24 -9.04 39.50
C THR A 119 -4.27 -9.62 38.52
N SER A 120 -5.05 -10.61 38.95
CA SER A 120 -6.14 -11.20 38.17
C SER A 120 -7.46 -10.49 38.45
N SER A 121 -7.68 -9.34 37.81
CA SER A 121 -9.04 -8.92 37.48
C SER A 121 -8.98 -8.26 36.11
N LYS A 122 -9.57 -8.96 35.13
CA LYS A 122 -9.83 -8.48 33.77
C LYS A 122 -10.67 -7.20 33.80
#